data_AF-A0A6A9SAK7-F1
#
_entry.id   AF-A0A6A9SAK7-F1
#
_cell.length_a   1.000
_cell.length_b   1.000
_cell.length_c   1.000
_cell.angle_alpha   90.00
_cell.angle_beta   90.00
_cell.angle_gamma   90.00
#
_symmetry.space_group_name_H-M   'P 1'
#
loop_
_entity.id
_entity.type
_entity.pdbx_description
1 polymer ?
#
loop_
_entity_poly.entity_id
_entity_poly.type
_entity_poly.pdbx_seq_one_letter_code
_entity_poly.pdbx_strand_id
1 'polypeptide(L)'
;MSTLSADTESWLSFGKQDMMVFILVMSLTGLQNAFTEIMPEFTVGPLELGVGGFIFIPIVLVLLFRTYWAAVAVPVGEIVFGEILLGEFDGLGAMEGLLLIPVCYYFAAKLLQDPENTTQLAIVVFLAEALEEFFATFIDIGKVYIGVEELEAVPGLPESIIVLEGVDFLTQMLITGTLFGVIPALYLYPKLHGKVEPLLGMEPFEGERGGSMWRGFSPKALLAVLIAFPLAFVAEAASEVGGAVNVVWEPEFLATFGQSYIAVPIVVSAIVATIVWYRATQTA
;
A
#
# COMPACT_ATOMS: atom_id res chain seq x y z
N MET A 1 -6.67 -2.57 -45.09
CA MET A 1 -7.54 -1.44 -44.71
C MET A 1 -8.68 -2.01 -43.87
N SER A 2 -8.41 -2.23 -42.59
CA SER A 2 -9.42 -2.46 -41.56
C SER A 2 -9.05 -1.53 -40.42
N THR A 3 -9.92 -0.57 -40.20
CA THR A 3 -9.81 0.50 -39.22
C THR A 3 -9.60 -0.08 -37.82
N LEU A 4 -8.43 0.13 -37.24
CA LEU A 4 -8.25 0.04 -35.80
C LEU A 4 -9.09 1.16 -35.21
N SER A 5 -10.24 0.76 -34.67
CA SER A 5 -11.06 1.57 -33.78
C SER A 5 -10.14 2.14 -32.71
N ALA A 6 -10.16 3.45 -32.54
CA ALA A 6 -9.64 4.11 -31.36
C ALA A 6 -10.55 3.71 -30.19
N ASP A 7 -10.39 2.47 -29.71
CA ASP A 7 -11.04 2.04 -28.50
C ASP A 7 -10.42 2.85 -27.37
N THR A 8 -11.27 3.68 -26.79
CA THR A 8 -11.04 4.36 -25.54
C THR A 8 -10.87 3.28 -24.49
N GLU A 9 -9.64 2.81 -24.28
CA GLU A 9 -9.31 2.00 -23.11
C GLU A 9 -9.62 2.85 -21.87
N SER A 10 -10.77 2.57 -21.29
CA SER A 10 -11.15 3.03 -19.97
C SER A 10 -10.05 2.55 -19.01
N TRP A 11 -9.39 3.47 -18.32
CA TRP A 11 -8.43 3.17 -17.24
C TRP A 11 -9.00 2.28 -16.11
N LEU A 12 -10.31 2.02 -16.12
CA LEU A 12 -11.03 1.10 -15.24
C LEU A 12 -11.38 -0.25 -15.90
N SER A 13 -10.93 -0.56 -17.12
CA SER A 13 -11.12 -1.90 -17.68
C SER A 13 -10.32 -2.89 -16.85
N PHE A 14 -10.99 -3.95 -16.36
CA PHE A 14 -10.35 -5.03 -15.61
C PHE A 14 -10.36 -6.29 -16.46
N GLY A 15 -9.28 -6.49 -17.22
CA GLY A 15 -9.10 -7.64 -18.08
C GLY A 15 -8.53 -8.85 -17.34
N LYS A 16 -8.35 -9.95 -18.10
CA LYS A 16 -7.66 -11.15 -17.57
C LYS A 16 -6.22 -10.85 -17.14
N GLN A 17 -5.53 -9.96 -17.86
CA GLN A 17 -4.16 -9.56 -17.55
C GLN A 17 -4.11 -8.68 -16.31
N ASP A 18 -5.00 -7.70 -16.18
CA ASP A 18 -5.12 -6.87 -14.97
C ASP A 18 -5.40 -7.71 -13.74
N MET A 19 -6.22 -8.77 -13.86
CA MET A 19 -6.48 -9.69 -12.77
C MET A 19 -5.23 -10.48 -12.36
N MET A 20 -4.42 -10.96 -13.32
CA MET A 20 -3.17 -11.65 -13.00
C MET A 20 -2.16 -10.72 -12.32
N VAL A 21 -2.02 -9.50 -12.84
CA VAL A 21 -1.18 -8.45 -12.23
C VAL A 21 -1.66 -8.14 -10.82
N PHE A 22 -2.96 -7.90 -10.66
CA PHE A 22 -3.56 -7.59 -9.37
C PHE A 22 -3.27 -8.68 -8.34
N ILE A 23 -3.53 -9.95 -8.67
CA ILE A 23 -3.28 -11.07 -7.76
C ILE A 23 -1.79 -11.19 -7.42
N LEU A 24 -0.90 -11.02 -8.40
CA LEU A 24 0.53 -11.09 -8.17
C LEU A 24 1.02 -9.98 -7.23
N VAL A 25 0.64 -8.73 -7.50
CA VAL A 25 1.06 -7.59 -6.67
C VAL A 25 0.45 -7.68 -5.27
N MET A 26 -0.83 -8.03 -5.18
CA MET A 26 -1.53 -8.19 -3.90
C MET A 26 -0.88 -9.28 -3.04
N SER A 27 -0.58 -10.45 -3.64
CA SER A 27 0.04 -11.55 -2.90
C SER A 27 1.49 -11.28 -2.48
N LEU A 28 2.30 -10.63 -3.33
CA LEU A 28 3.68 -10.30 -2.98
C LEU A 28 3.76 -9.19 -1.94
N THR A 29 2.92 -8.17 -2.05
CA THR A 29 2.83 -7.09 -1.05
C THR A 29 2.34 -7.62 0.28
N GLY A 30 1.29 -8.45 0.26
CA GLY A 30 0.79 -9.06 1.49
C GLY A 30 1.79 -10.00 2.17
N LEU A 31 2.52 -10.81 1.39
CA LEU A 31 3.58 -11.67 1.93
C LEU A 31 4.75 -10.86 2.51
N GLN A 32 5.09 -9.74 1.87
CA GLN A 32 6.05 -8.80 2.44
C GLN A 32 5.57 -8.31 3.81
N ASN A 33 4.33 -7.82 3.90
CA ASN A 33 3.85 -7.21 5.14
C ASN A 33 3.79 -8.25 6.26
N ALA A 34 3.28 -9.45 5.98
CA ALA A 34 3.33 -10.55 6.94
C ALA A 34 4.76 -10.92 7.41
N PHE A 35 5.79 -10.66 6.59
CA PHE A 35 7.19 -10.87 6.99
C PHE A 35 7.74 -9.69 7.80
N THR A 36 7.38 -8.45 7.45
CA THR A 36 7.87 -7.25 8.16
C THR A 36 7.33 -7.18 9.57
N GLU A 37 6.11 -7.65 9.81
CA GLU A 37 5.49 -7.79 11.14
C GLU A 37 6.25 -8.73 12.09
N ILE A 38 7.08 -9.62 11.56
CA ILE A 38 7.90 -10.54 12.37
C ILE A 38 9.28 -9.92 12.66
N MET A 39 9.67 -8.87 11.95
CA MET A 39 10.98 -8.25 12.13
C MET A 39 11.01 -7.38 13.39
N PRO A 40 12.16 -7.34 14.09
CA PRO A 40 12.29 -6.52 15.28
C PRO A 40 12.39 -5.03 14.95
N GLU A 41 11.73 -4.20 15.73
CA GLU A 41 11.91 -2.76 15.76
C GLU A 41 13.11 -2.37 16.61
N PHE A 42 13.92 -1.41 16.14
CA PHE A 42 15.10 -0.96 16.87
C PHE A 42 14.89 0.46 17.41
N THR A 43 14.66 0.58 18.70
CA THR A 43 14.57 1.90 19.35
C THR A 43 15.97 2.50 19.57
N VAL A 44 16.24 3.66 18.96
CA VAL A 44 17.47 4.44 19.20
C VAL A 44 17.08 5.77 19.84
N GLY A 45 16.99 5.78 21.17
CA GLY A 45 16.57 6.97 21.93
C GLY A 45 15.05 7.18 21.85
N PRO A 46 14.54 8.40 21.60
CA PRO A 46 13.11 8.65 21.38
C PRO A 46 12.66 8.37 19.94
N LEU A 47 13.56 7.88 19.08
CA LEU A 47 13.25 7.52 17.70
C LEU A 47 13.16 6.00 17.59
N GLU A 48 12.02 5.53 17.13
CA GLU A 48 11.80 4.14 16.75
C GLU A 48 12.31 3.95 15.32
N LEU A 49 13.44 3.25 15.15
CA LEU A 49 13.94 2.87 13.85
C LEU A 49 13.30 1.54 13.47
N GLY A 50 12.02 1.60 13.13
CA GLY A 50 11.31 0.50 12.50
C GLY A 50 11.85 0.25 11.10
N VAL A 51 11.75 -0.99 10.62
CA VAL A 51 11.83 -1.25 9.19
C VAL A 51 10.42 -1.00 8.65
N GLY A 52 10.13 0.24 8.22
CA GLY A 52 8.79 0.70 7.83
C GLY A 52 8.25 0.08 6.54
N GLY A 53 8.38 -1.23 6.37
CA GLY A 53 7.98 -1.96 5.18
C GLY A 53 9.07 -2.03 4.10
N PHE A 54 9.01 -3.08 3.28
CA PHE A 54 9.89 -3.24 2.12
C PHE A 54 9.29 -2.59 0.88
N ILE A 55 9.07 -1.28 0.92
CA ILE A 55 8.34 -0.52 -0.13
C ILE A 55 8.86 -0.77 -1.55
N PHE A 56 10.13 -1.17 -1.69
CA PHE A 56 10.74 -1.53 -2.98
C PHE A 56 10.00 -2.64 -3.73
N ILE A 57 9.37 -3.60 -3.06
CA ILE A 57 8.65 -4.69 -3.75
C ILE A 57 7.39 -4.16 -4.42
N PRO A 58 6.42 -3.55 -3.71
CA PRO A 58 5.21 -3.04 -4.35
C PRO A 58 5.52 -1.98 -5.41
N ILE A 59 6.40 -1.01 -5.11
CA ILE A 59 6.70 0.05 -6.08
C ILE A 59 7.38 -0.49 -7.35
N VAL A 60 8.29 -1.46 -7.24
CA VAL A 60 8.91 -2.08 -8.43
C VAL A 60 7.86 -2.78 -9.27
N LEU A 61 6.93 -3.51 -8.66
CA LEU A 61 5.85 -4.16 -9.41
C LEU A 61 4.95 -3.14 -10.10
N VAL A 62 4.59 -2.03 -9.43
CA VAL A 62 3.83 -0.94 -10.04
C VAL A 62 4.61 -0.30 -11.20
N LEU A 63 5.92 -0.12 -11.08
CA LEU A 63 6.78 0.42 -12.15
C LEU A 63 6.92 -0.53 -13.35
N LEU A 64 6.86 -1.84 -13.13
CA LEU A 64 6.91 -2.85 -14.19
C LEU A 64 5.60 -2.90 -14.97
N PHE A 65 4.47 -3.02 -14.27
CA PHE A 65 3.17 -3.22 -14.93
C PHE A 65 2.50 -1.92 -15.34
N ARG A 66 2.74 -0.82 -14.62
CA ARG A 66 2.25 0.54 -14.91
C ARG A 66 0.74 0.65 -15.10
N THR A 67 -0.03 -0.28 -14.54
CA THR A 67 -1.50 -0.23 -14.51
C THR A 67 -1.98 0.38 -13.20
N TYR A 68 -3.14 1.02 -13.22
CA TYR A 68 -3.77 1.49 -11.98
C TYR A 68 -4.12 0.32 -11.05
N TRP A 69 -4.52 -0.83 -11.62
CA TRP A 69 -4.82 -2.04 -10.87
C TRP A 69 -3.62 -2.62 -10.13
N ALA A 70 -2.41 -2.50 -10.68
CA ALA A 70 -1.19 -2.85 -9.94
C ALA A 70 -1.03 -1.99 -8.69
N ALA A 71 -1.31 -0.69 -8.79
CA ALA A 71 -1.22 0.22 -7.65
C ALA A 71 -2.33 -0.03 -6.61
N VAL A 72 -3.56 -0.35 -7.04
CA VAL A 72 -4.66 -0.74 -6.13
C VAL A 72 -4.36 -2.03 -5.39
N ALA A 73 -3.66 -2.97 -6.04
CA ALA A 73 -3.31 -4.24 -5.42
C ALA A 73 -2.36 -4.11 -4.23
N VAL A 74 -1.59 -3.02 -4.13
CA VAL A 74 -0.66 -2.77 -3.02
C VAL A 74 -1.39 -2.71 -1.67
N PRO A 75 -2.27 -1.72 -1.41
CA PRO A 75 -3.00 -1.65 -0.15
C PRO A 75 -3.96 -2.82 0.05
N VAL A 76 -4.47 -3.44 -1.02
CA VAL A 76 -5.30 -4.66 -0.85
C VAL A 76 -4.47 -5.83 -0.31
N GLY A 77 -3.20 -5.95 -0.71
CA GLY A 77 -2.30 -6.96 -0.16
C GLY A 77 -2.03 -6.73 1.32
N GLU A 78 -1.79 -5.48 1.69
CA GLU A 78 -1.63 -5.05 3.07
C GLU A 78 -2.87 -5.34 3.92
N ILE A 79 -4.05 -4.89 3.48
CA ILE A 79 -5.31 -5.15 4.19
C ILE A 79 -5.56 -6.65 4.36
N VAL A 80 -5.33 -7.46 3.32
CA VAL A 80 -5.61 -8.89 3.42
C VAL A 80 -4.62 -9.59 4.34
N PHE A 81 -3.33 -9.29 4.26
CA PHE A 81 -2.30 -10.08 4.93
C PHE A 81 -1.68 -9.43 6.17
N GLY A 82 -1.52 -8.11 6.17
CA GLY A 82 -1.05 -7.33 7.31
C GLY A 82 -2.16 -7.11 8.33
N GLU A 83 -3.39 -6.81 7.88
CA GLU A 83 -4.46 -6.48 8.82
C GLU A 83 -5.38 -7.68 9.12
N ILE A 84 -6.12 -8.17 8.11
CA ILE A 84 -7.17 -9.19 8.31
C ILE A 84 -6.62 -10.51 8.83
N LEU A 85 -5.48 -10.98 8.31
CA LEU A 85 -4.90 -12.25 8.73
C LEU A 85 -4.27 -12.17 10.14
N LEU A 86 -3.79 -11.00 10.55
CA LEU A 86 -3.25 -10.80 11.90
C LEU A 86 -4.34 -10.47 12.92
N GLY A 87 -5.52 -10.07 12.44
CA GLY A 87 -6.68 -9.78 13.27
C GLY A 87 -6.74 -8.33 13.74
N GLU A 88 -5.97 -7.45 13.09
CA GLU A 88 -5.78 -6.03 13.40
C GLU A 88 -6.47 -5.15 12.35
N PHE A 89 -7.56 -5.63 11.77
CA PHE A 89 -8.27 -4.92 10.71
C PHE A 89 -9.06 -3.75 11.26
N ASP A 90 -8.65 -2.53 10.89
CA ASP A 90 -9.26 -1.28 11.37
C ASP A 90 -10.46 -0.81 10.54
N GLY A 91 -10.75 -1.47 9.41
CA GLY A 91 -11.98 -1.24 8.66
C GLY A 91 -12.01 0.08 7.91
N LEU A 92 -12.42 1.16 8.57
CA LEU A 92 -12.45 2.48 7.94
C LEU A 92 -11.07 3.13 7.88
N GLY A 93 -10.15 2.88 8.82
CA GLY A 93 -8.81 3.46 8.71
C GLY A 93 -7.96 2.80 7.63
N ALA A 94 -8.20 1.52 7.35
CA ALA A 94 -7.68 0.83 6.16
C ALA A 94 -7.99 1.56 4.82
N MET A 95 -9.00 2.43 4.81
CA MET A 95 -9.34 3.23 3.63
C MET A 95 -8.31 4.32 3.32
N GLU A 96 -7.53 4.77 4.29
CA GLU A 96 -6.47 5.76 4.07
C GLU A 96 -5.48 5.24 3.03
N GLY A 97 -4.83 4.11 3.34
CA GLY A 97 -3.90 3.45 2.43
C GLY A 97 -4.57 3.05 1.12
N LEU A 98 -5.80 2.52 1.18
CA LEU A 98 -6.55 2.11 -0.01
C LEU A 98 -6.85 3.27 -0.98
N LEU A 99 -6.99 4.49 -0.48
CA LEU A 99 -7.26 5.68 -1.30
C LEU A 99 -5.98 6.38 -1.74
N LEU A 100 -4.98 6.51 -0.86
CA LEU A 100 -3.76 7.27 -1.12
C LEU A 100 -2.70 6.48 -1.90
N ILE A 101 -2.38 5.25 -1.48
CA ILE A 101 -1.30 4.46 -2.09
C ILE A 101 -1.51 4.31 -3.61
N PRO A 102 -2.70 3.92 -4.11
CA PRO A 102 -2.86 3.66 -5.54
C PRO A 102 -2.66 4.89 -6.40
N VAL A 103 -3.15 6.06 -5.95
CA VAL A 103 -3.04 7.31 -6.70
C VAL A 103 -1.63 7.89 -6.64
N CYS A 104 -0.96 7.80 -5.48
CA CYS A 104 0.42 8.26 -5.28
C CYS A 104 1.40 7.41 -6.09
N TYR A 105 1.30 6.08 -5.99
CA TYR A 105 2.21 5.16 -6.67
C TYR A 105 1.99 5.21 -8.17
N TYR A 106 0.74 5.25 -8.63
CA TYR A 106 0.44 5.40 -10.05
C TYR A 106 0.94 6.73 -10.61
N PHE A 107 0.78 7.84 -9.86
CA PHE A 107 1.33 9.13 -10.26
C PHE A 107 2.85 9.09 -10.39
N ALA A 108 3.55 8.55 -9.38
CA ALA A 108 5.00 8.42 -9.39
C ALA A 108 5.49 7.52 -10.54
N ALA A 109 4.83 6.37 -10.76
CA ALA A 109 5.18 5.44 -11.82
C ALA A 109 5.03 6.02 -13.23
N LYS A 110 4.11 6.96 -13.43
CA LYS A 110 4.00 7.68 -14.70
C LYS A 110 5.18 8.59 -14.97
N LEU A 111 5.84 9.12 -13.95
CA LEU A 111 7.01 10.01 -14.10
C LEU A 111 8.27 9.27 -14.56
N LEU A 112 8.32 7.94 -14.44
CA LEU A 112 9.39 7.14 -15.03
C LEU A 112 9.23 7.10 -16.56
N GLN A 113 10.19 7.68 -17.27
CA GLN A 113 10.18 7.78 -18.73
C GLN A 113 11.34 7.03 -19.37
N ASP A 114 12.45 6.90 -18.65
CA ASP A 114 13.63 6.13 -19.07
C ASP A 114 13.89 4.98 -18.07
N PRO A 115 13.50 3.73 -18.41
CA PRO A 115 13.71 2.55 -17.56
C PRO A 115 15.19 2.24 -17.26
N GLU A 116 16.11 2.69 -18.12
CA GLU A 116 17.56 2.50 -17.94
C GLU A 116 18.17 3.58 -17.03
N ASN A 117 17.44 4.66 -16.75
CA ASN A 117 17.92 5.78 -15.96
C ASN A 117 17.74 5.52 -14.46
N THR A 118 18.82 5.11 -13.82
CA THR A 118 18.87 4.87 -12.36
C THR A 118 18.51 6.11 -11.54
N THR A 119 18.79 7.32 -12.03
CA THR A 119 18.44 8.54 -11.31
C THR A 119 16.94 8.79 -11.35
N GLN A 120 16.28 8.61 -12.51
CA GLN A 120 14.83 8.69 -12.57
C GLN A 120 14.18 7.62 -11.70
N LEU A 121 14.68 6.38 -11.78
CA LEU A 121 14.20 5.27 -10.95
C LEU A 121 14.30 5.60 -9.45
N ALA A 122 15.43 6.13 -8.99
CA ALA A 122 15.59 6.55 -7.60
C ALA A 122 14.59 7.66 -7.22
N ILE A 123 14.41 8.66 -8.08
CA ILE A 123 13.49 9.77 -7.81
C ILE A 123 12.04 9.27 -7.74
N VAL A 124 11.59 8.41 -8.65
CA VAL A 124 10.19 7.95 -8.65
C VAL A 124 9.88 7.03 -7.48
N VAL A 125 10.84 6.19 -7.06
CA VAL A 125 10.67 5.33 -5.87
C VAL A 125 10.58 6.18 -4.61
N PHE A 126 11.52 7.12 -4.44
CA PHE A 126 11.50 8.05 -3.31
C PHE A 126 10.24 8.93 -3.32
N LEU A 127 9.79 9.37 -4.49
CA LEU A 127 8.60 10.21 -4.63
C LEU A 127 7.30 9.45 -4.32
N ALA A 128 7.22 8.17 -4.66
CA ALA A 128 6.05 7.35 -4.34
C ALA A 128 5.82 7.32 -2.82
N GLU A 129 6.88 6.97 -2.08
CA GLU A 129 6.91 7.01 -0.62
C GLU A 129 6.62 8.41 -0.08
N ALA A 130 7.35 9.41 -0.60
CA ALA A 130 7.23 10.79 -0.10
C ALA A 130 5.82 11.36 -0.27
N LEU A 131 5.07 10.93 -1.29
CA LEU A 131 3.69 11.40 -1.48
C LEU A 131 2.75 10.74 -0.49
N GLU A 132 2.84 9.43 -0.33
CA GLU A 132 2.05 8.66 0.64
C GLU A 132 2.25 9.20 2.05
N GLU A 133 3.50 9.20 2.52
CA GLU A 133 3.90 9.60 3.86
C GLU A 133 3.56 11.08 4.12
N PHE A 134 3.73 11.94 3.12
CA PHE A 134 3.37 13.35 3.25
C PHE A 134 1.87 13.53 3.49
N PHE A 135 1.01 12.79 2.78
CA PHE A 135 -0.43 12.92 3.00
C PHE A 135 -0.86 12.28 4.31
N ALA A 136 -0.26 11.16 4.72
CA ALA A 136 -0.50 10.51 6.01
C ALA A 136 -0.18 11.47 7.17
N THR A 137 1.03 12.07 7.18
CA THR A 137 1.42 13.11 8.15
C THR A 137 0.38 14.23 8.26
N PHE A 138 -0.20 14.68 7.15
CA PHE A 138 -1.24 15.73 7.17
C PHE A 138 -2.58 15.22 7.71
N ILE A 139 -2.91 13.94 7.50
CA ILE A 139 -4.09 13.30 8.08
C ILE A 139 -3.93 13.20 9.59
N ASP A 140 -2.80 12.69 10.09
CA ASP A 140 -2.53 12.52 11.53
C ASP A 140 -2.53 13.85 12.28
N ILE A 141 -1.82 14.85 11.74
CA ILE A 141 -1.91 16.23 12.26
C ILE A 141 -3.38 16.69 12.27
N GLY A 142 -4.10 16.46 11.17
CA GLY A 142 -5.49 16.89 11.02
C GLY A 142 -6.43 16.26 12.06
N LYS A 143 -6.31 14.95 12.33
CA LYS A 143 -7.11 14.18 13.29
C LYS A 143 -7.03 14.74 14.70
N VAL A 144 -5.82 15.05 15.12
CA VAL A 144 -5.54 15.70 16.40
C VAL A 144 -6.18 17.09 16.48
N TYR A 145 -6.05 17.90 15.42
CA TYR A 145 -6.60 19.26 15.41
C TYR A 145 -8.13 19.31 15.44
N ILE A 146 -8.80 18.32 14.85
CA ILE A 146 -10.27 18.20 14.93
C ILE A 146 -10.74 17.53 16.23
N GLY A 147 -9.80 17.04 17.05
CA GLY A 147 -10.07 16.43 18.36
C GLY A 147 -10.70 15.04 18.26
N VAL A 148 -10.41 14.34 17.17
CA VAL A 148 -10.86 12.95 16.94
C VAL A 148 -9.86 11.97 17.54
N GLU A 149 -8.58 12.32 17.51
CA GLU A 149 -7.48 11.56 18.08
C GLU A 149 -6.82 12.32 19.23
N GLU A 150 -6.33 11.61 20.24
CA GLU A 150 -5.64 12.20 21.40
C GLU A 150 -4.14 12.37 21.13
N LEU A 151 -3.54 13.42 21.69
CA LEU A 151 -2.10 13.63 21.59
C LEU A 151 -1.33 12.63 22.46
N GLU A 152 -0.69 11.65 21.84
CA GLU A 152 0.25 10.74 22.50
C GLU A 152 1.61 11.40 22.75
N ALA A 153 1.64 12.39 23.65
CA ALA A 153 2.87 13.12 23.94
C ALA A 153 3.90 12.23 24.69
N VAL A 154 5.00 11.89 24.01
CA VAL A 154 6.12 11.15 24.62
C VAL A 154 6.89 12.05 25.61
N PRO A 155 7.18 11.58 26.84
CA PRO A 155 7.97 12.33 27.81
C PRO A 155 9.36 12.71 27.26
N GLY A 156 9.57 13.98 26.96
CA GLY A 156 10.87 14.52 26.51
C GLY A 156 10.92 15.02 25.07
N LEU A 157 9.85 14.86 24.28
CA LEU A 157 9.67 15.56 22.99
C LEU A 157 8.79 16.81 23.13
N PRO A 158 8.83 17.76 22.17
CA PRO A 158 7.90 18.88 22.15
C PRO A 158 6.44 18.41 22.13
N GLU A 159 5.56 19.06 22.90
CA GLU A 159 4.10 18.83 22.90
C GLU A 159 3.43 19.37 21.61
N SER A 160 4.05 19.14 20.45
CA SER A 160 3.59 19.64 19.16
C SER A 160 3.49 18.48 18.18
N ILE A 161 2.26 18.13 17.81
CA ILE A 161 1.96 17.13 16.78
C ILE A 161 2.73 17.39 15.48
N ILE A 162 2.83 18.65 15.06
CA ILE A 162 3.57 19.05 13.86
C ILE A 162 5.06 18.65 13.95
N VAL A 163 5.66 18.71 15.13
CA VAL A 163 7.06 18.32 15.33
C VAL A 163 7.20 16.81 15.40
N LEU A 164 6.25 16.12 16.05
CA LEU A 164 6.24 14.65 16.16
C LEU A 164 6.13 14.04 14.76
N GLU A 165 5.03 14.31 14.05
CA GLU A 165 4.79 13.80 12.70
C GLU A 165 5.86 14.27 11.70
N GLY A 166 6.36 15.50 11.85
CA GLY A 166 7.42 16.00 10.98
C GLY A 166 8.76 15.28 11.17
N VAL A 167 9.08 14.83 12.39
CA VAL A 167 10.28 14.04 12.66
C VAL A 167 10.09 12.60 12.20
N ASP A 168 8.88 12.06 12.36
CA ASP A 168 8.54 10.72 11.90
C ASP A 168 8.64 10.62 10.37
N PHE A 169 7.96 11.51 9.65
CA PHE A 169 8.07 11.68 8.19
C PHE A 169 9.53 11.71 7.72
N LEU A 170 10.38 12.51 8.35
CA LEU A 170 11.79 12.61 7.95
C LEU A 170 12.57 11.31 8.21
N THR A 171 12.27 10.63 9.31
CA THR A 171 12.92 9.37 9.68
C THR A 171 12.49 8.26 8.72
N GLN A 172 11.20 8.18 8.42
CA GLN A 172 10.61 7.25 7.44
C GLN A 172 11.22 7.46 6.05
N MET A 173 11.32 8.70 5.57
CA MET A 173 11.94 8.98 4.26
C MET A 173 13.44 8.63 4.20
N LEU A 174 14.17 8.79 5.31
CA LEU A 174 15.59 8.44 5.38
C LEU A 174 15.81 6.92 5.44
N ILE A 175 14.99 6.19 6.19
CA ILE A 175 15.16 4.75 6.40
C ILE A 175 14.38 3.99 5.35
N THR A 176 13.06 4.06 5.39
CA THR A 176 12.15 3.36 4.49
C THR A 176 12.31 3.86 3.06
N GLY A 177 12.15 5.17 2.83
CA GLY A 177 12.26 5.76 1.48
C GLY A 177 13.60 5.49 0.79
N THR A 178 14.72 5.51 1.54
CA THR A 178 16.05 5.36 0.96
C THR A 178 16.62 3.94 1.11
N LEU A 179 16.80 3.44 2.33
CA LEU A 179 17.47 2.17 2.60
C LEU A 179 16.62 0.96 2.16
N PHE A 180 15.33 1.00 2.42
CA PHE A 180 14.40 -0.08 2.07
C PHE A 180 13.57 0.20 0.82
N GLY A 181 13.66 1.40 0.25
CA GLY A 181 13.02 1.77 -1.02
C GLY A 181 14.02 1.86 -2.16
N VAL A 182 14.70 3.00 -2.27
CA VAL A 182 15.56 3.33 -3.41
C VAL A 182 16.67 2.31 -3.61
N ILE A 183 17.46 1.99 -2.58
CA ILE A 183 18.63 1.11 -2.71
C ILE A 183 18.25 -0.28 -3.28
N PRO A 184 17.30 -1.03 -2.68
CA PRO A 184 16.88 -2.31 -3.23
C PRO A 184 16.13 -2.18 -4.56
N ALA A 185 15.35 -1.12 -4.80
CA ALA A 185 14.67 -0.91 -6.08
C ALA A 185 15.66 -0.71 -7.25
N LEU A 186 16.74 0.04 -7.04
CA LEU A 186 17.83 0.22 -8.02
C LEU A 186 18.50 -1.11 -8.42
N TYR A 187 18.48 -2.10 -7.53
CA TYR A 187 18.98 -3.44 -7.81
C TYR A 187 17.90 -4.34 -8.44
N LEU A 188 16.66 -4.27 -7.94
CA LEU A 188 15.60 -5.20 -8.32
C LEU A 188 14.97 -4.85 -9.67
N TYR A 189 14.64 -3.58 -9.91
CA TYR A 189 13.93 -3.16 -11.11
C TYR A 189 14.66 -3.57 -12.41
N PRO A 190 15.97 -3.29 -12.60
CA PRO A 190 16.67 -3.68 -13.83
C PRO A 190 16.79 -5.20 -14.02
N LYS A 191 16.64 -5.98 -12.94
CA LYS A 191 16.69 -7.45 -13.01
C LYS A 191 15.36 -8.05 -13.45
N LEU A 192 14.26 -7.39 -13.17
CA LEU A 192 12.90 -7.86 -13.45
C LEU A 192 12.33 -7.26 -14.74
N HIS A 193 12.70 -6.02 -15.06
CA HIS A 193 12.25 -5.31 -16.25
C HIS A 193 12.58 -6.10 -17.53
N GLY A 194 11.58 -6.25 -18.39
CA GLY A 194 11.67 -7.06 -19.60
C GLY A 194 11.58 -8.57 -19.40
N LYS A 195 11.42 -9.05 -18.15
CA LYS A 195 11.34 -10.49 -17.84
C LYS A 195 10.03 -10.89 -17.20
N VAL A 196 9.47 -10.07 -16.31
CA VAL A 196 8.25 -10.43 -15.58
C VAL A 196 7.01 -10.07 -16.41
N GLU A 197 7.03 -8.93 -17.09
CA GLU A 197 5.93 -8.43 -17.91
C GLU A 197 5.55 -9.44 -19.01
N PRO A 198 6.49 -10.02 -19.77
CA PRO A 198 6.17 -11.02 -20.80
C PRO A 198 5.57 -12.31 -20.25
N LEU A 199 5.91 -12.69 -19.02
CA LEU A 199 5.34 -13.89 -18.37
C LEU A 199 3.85 -13.74 -18.06
N LEU A 200 3.37 -12.50 -17.91
CA LEU A 200 1.95 -12.18 -17.77
C LEU A 200 1.30 -11.78 -19.10
N GLY A 201 2.03 -11.91 -20.21
CA GLY A 201 1.59 -11.54 -21.55
C GLY A 201 1.54 -10.04 -21.81
N MET A 202 2.24 -9.23 -21.01
CA MET A 202 2.36 -7.79 -21.19
C MET A 202 3.64 -7.44 -21.95
N GLU A 203 3.58 -6.36 -22.73
CA GLU A 203 4.78 -5.78 -23.34
C GLU A 203 5.54 -4.96 -22.28
N PRO A 204 6.86 -5.18 -22.12
CA PRO A 204 7.67 -4.36 -21.22
C PRO A 204 7.61 -2.89 -21.60
N PHE A 205 7.63 -2.01 -20.60
CA PHE A 205 7.70 -0.58 -20.87
C PHE A 205 9.08 -0.20 -21.41
N GLU A 206 9.19 0.12 -22.70
CA GLU A 206 10.49 0.46 -23.33
C GLU A 206 10.94 1.91 -23.08
N GLY A 207 10.01 2.82 -22.80
CA GLY A 207 10.30 4.24 -22.54
C GLY A 207 11.02 4.97 -23.68
N GLU A 208 11.58 6.13 -23.37
CA GLU A 208 12.50 6.86 -24.27
C GLU A 208 13.79 7.16 -23.52
N ARG A 209 14.91 6.68 -24.07
CA ARG A 209 16.23 6.91 -23.49
C ARG A 209 16.53 8.41 -23.40
N GLY A 210 16.85 8.89 -22.20
CA GLY A 210 17.02 10.32 -21.90
C GLY A 210 15.71 11.13 -21.87
N GLY A 211 14.56 10.47 -21.91
CA GLY A 211 13.25 11.12 -21.87
C GLY A 211 13.05 11.88 -20.56
N SER A 212 12.48 13.09 -20.64
CA SER A 212 12.23 13.92 -19.46
C SER A 212 11.04 13.41 -18.65
N MET A 213 11.17 13.34 -17.31
CA MET A 213 10.10 12.95 -16.38
C MET A 213 8.82 13.78 -16.56
N TRP A 214 8.94 15.05 -16.98
CA TRP A 214 7.82 15.94 -17.25
C TRP A 214 6.84 15.40 -18.29
N ARG A 215 7.29 14.53 -19.20
CA ARG A 215 6.41 13.88 -20.18
C ARG A 215 5.42 12.92 -19.52
N GLY A 216 5.82 12.33 -18.39
CA GLY A 216 4.97 11.48 -17.56
C GLY A 216 3.97 12.23 -16.68
N PHE A 217 4.15 13.55 -16.53
CA PHE A 217 3.32 14.35 -15.64
C PHE A 217 1.87 14.36 -16.13
N SER A 218 0.97 13.90 -15.27
CA SER A 218 -0.44 13.73 -15.61
C SER A 218 -1.30 14.57 -14.67
N PRO A 219 -1.88 15.69 -15.13
CA PRO A 219 -2.76 16.52 -14.31
C PRO A 219 -3.96 15.76 -13.75
N LYS A 220 -4.45 14.74 -14.49
CA LYS A 220 -5.53 13.86 -14.04
C LYS A 220 -5.11 12.99 -12.85
N ALA A 221 -3.90 12.43 -12.89
CA ALA A 221 -3.39 11.62 -11.78
C ALA A 221 -3.09 12.49 -10.55
N LEU A 222 -2.54 13.69 -10.74
CA LEU A 222 -2.37 14.66 -9.66
C LEU A 222 -3.72 15.07 -9.05
N LEU A 223 -4.74 15.31 -9.87
CA LEU A 223 -6.08 15.61 -9.39
C LEU A 223 -6.68 14.43 -8.60
N ALA A 224 -6.41 13.19 -9.01
CA ALA A 224 -6.84 12.01 -8.27
C ALA A 224 -6.22 11.96 -6.87
N VAL A 225 -4.92 12.26 -6.74
CA VAL A 225 -4.24 12.40 -5.44
C VAL A 225 -4.91 13.48 -4.58
N LEU A 226 -5.17 14.66 -5.14
CA LEU A 226 -5.81 15.77 -4.43
C LEU A 226 -7.26 15.49 -4.01
N ILE A 227 -7.96 14.57 -4.69
CA ILE A 227 -9.31 14.13 -4.32
C ILE A 227 -9.25 12.98 -3.30
N ALA A 228 -8.29 12.08 -3.43
CA ALA A 228 -8.12 10.95 -2.52
C ALA A 228 -7.77 11.43 -1.10
N PHE A 229 -6.88 12.42 -0.96
CA PHE A 229 -6.48 12.97 0.34
C PHE A 229 -7.64 13.38 1.26
N PRO A 230 -8.57 14.27 0.86
CA PRO A 230 -9.69 14.63 1.74
C PRO A 230 -10.67 13.47 1.97
N LEU A 231 -10.74 12.48 1.08
CA LEU A 231 -11.57 11.28 1.29
C LEU A 231 -10.93 10.33 2.30
N ALA A 232 -9.61 10.14 2.22
CA ALA A 232 -8.80 9.40 3.17
C ALA A 232 -8.92 10.04 4.56
N PHE A 233 -8.70 11.35 4.67
CA PHE A 233 -8.90 12.10 5.92
C PHE A 233 -10.27 11.88 6.55
N VAL A 234 -11.35 11.91 5.76
CA VAL A 234 -12.71 11.69 6.26
C VAL A 234 -12.93 10.24 6.68
N ALA A 235 -12.35 9.27 5.97
CA ALA A 235 -12.48 7.86 6.31
C ALA A 235 -11.75 7.54 7.61
N GLU A 236 -10.50 8.00 7.72
CA GLU A 236 -9.66 7.87 8.92
C GLU A 236 -10.27 8.61 10.12
N ALA A 237 -10.65 9.88 9.97
CA ALA A 237 -11.35 10.58 11.05
C ALA A 237 -12.68 9.90 11.44
N ALA A 238 -13.30 9.14 10.53
CA ALA A 238 -14.52 8.39 10.85
C ALA A 238 -14.25 7.04 11.53
N SER A 239 -13.06 6.43 11.39
CA SER A 239 -12.69 5.21 12.13
C SER A 239 -12.57 5.51 13.62
N GLU A 240 -11.90 6.62 13.96
CA GLU A 240 -11.60 7.06 15.32
C GLU A 240 -12.81 7.61 16.12
N VAL A 241 -13.79 8.24 15.46
CA VAL A 241 -14.96 8.86 16.15
C VAL A 241 -15.87 7.84 16.86
N GLY A 242 -15.70 6.53 16.64
CA GLY A 242 -16.25 5.45 17.47
C GLY A 242 -17.70 5.65 17.94
N GLY A 243 -18.71 5.40 17.09
CA GLY A 243 -20.10 5.47 17.58
C GLY A 243 -21.27 5.33 16.60
N ALA A 244 -21.06 5.41 15.29
CA ALA A 244 -22.18 5.27 14.33
C ALA A 244 -21.83 4.65 12.96
N VAL A 245 -20.58 4.74 12.51
CA VAL A 245 -20.16 4.27 11.17
C VAL A 245 -19.17 3.12 11.26
N ASN A 246 -18.36 3.05 12.32
CA ASN A 246 -17.41 1.96 12.52
C ASN A 246 -18.14 0.69 13.03
N VAL A 247 -18.04 -0.40 12.28
CA VAL A 247 -18.38 -1.73 12.79
C VAL A 247 -17.25 -2.09 13.75
N VAL A 248 -17.53 -2.69 14.90
CA VAL A 248 -16.45 -3.18 15.77
C VAL A 248 -15.76 -4.33 15.05
N TRP A 249 -14.64 -4.03 14.39
CA TRP A 249 -13.85 -4.98 13.59
C TRP A 249 -12.91 -5.81 14.45
N GLU A 250 -12.52 -5.28 15.59
CA GLU A 250 -11.90 -5.99 16.71
C GLU A 250 -12.91 -6.24 17.83
N PRO A 251 -13.88 -7.13 17.64
CA PRO A 251 -14.75 -7.51 18.75
C PRO A 251 -13.89 -8.16 19.82
N GLU A 252 -13.90 -7.59 21.03
CA GLU A 252 -13.24 -8.13 22.21
C GLU A 252 -13.91 -9.43 22.69
N PHE A 253 -14.09 -10.41 21.81
CA PHE A 253 -14.75 -11.67 22.09
C PHE A 253 -14.00 -12.46 23.16
N LEU A 254 -12.67 -12.33 23.23
CA LEU A 254 -11.89 -12.94 24.30
C LEU A 254 -12.10 -12.25 25.64
N ALA A 255 -12.21 -10.92 25.69
CA ALA A 255 -12.52 -10.21 26.92
C ALA A 255 -13.97 -10.45 27.37
N THR A 256 -14.90 -10.56 26.41
CA THR A 256 -16.34 -10.72 26.64
C THR A 256 -16.73 -12.17 26.98
N PHE A 257 -16.18 -13.15 26.26
CA PHE A 257 -16.56 -14.57 26.33
C PHE A 257 -15.47 -15.48 26.92
N GLY A 258 -14.32 -14.91 27.28
CA GLY A 258 -13.19 -15.64 27.85
C GLY A 258 -12.42 -16.50 26.84
N GLN A 259 -11.32 -17.09 27.29
CA GLN A 259 -10.38 -17.84 26.44
C GLN A 259 -10.99 -19.09 25.79
N SER A 260 -12.11 -19.60 26.30
CA SER A 260 -12.89 -20.67 25.67
C SER A 260 -13.44 -20.29 24.29
N TYR A 261 -13.57 -18.99 23.99
CA TYR A 261 -14.05 -18.53 22.70
C TYR A 261 -13.13 -18.91 21.54
N ILE A 262 -11.83 -19.13 21.77
CA ILE A 262 -10.86 -19.61 20.76
C ILE A 262 -11.31 -20.95 20.12
N ALA A 263 -12.10 -21.76 20.83
CA ALA A 263 -12.64 -23.01 20.28
C ALA A 263 -13.60 -22.76 19.10
N VAL A 264 -14.29 -21.63 19.06
CA VAL A 264 -15.27 -21.28 18.01
C VAL A 264 -14.60 -21.17 16.64
N PRO A 265 -13.60 -20.30 16.41
CA PRO A 265 -12.93 -20.22 15.11
C PRO A 265 -12.24 -21.53 14.73
N ILE A 266 -11.68 -22.28 15.69
CA ILE A 266 -11.09 -23.61 15.41
C ILE A 266 -12.13 -24.58 14.85
N VAL A 267 -13.29 -24.67 15.49
CA VAL A 267 -14.38 -25.58 15.06
C VAL A 267 -14.94 -25.14 13.71
N VAL A 268 -15.16 -23.85 13.49
CA VAL A 268 -15.65 -23.32 12.21
C VAL A 268 -14.65 -23.62 11.09
N SER A 269 -13.36 -23.35 11.30
CA SER A 269 -12.29 -23.65 10.34
C SER A 269 -12.21 -25.15 10.03
N ALA A 270 -12.33 -26.02 11.04
CA ALA A 270 -12.37 -27.47 10.84
C ALA A 270 -13.59 -27.93 10.01
N ILE A 271 -14.77 -27.33 10.25
CA ILE A 271 -15.99 -27.60 9.47
C ILE A 271 -15.78 -27.18 8.01
N VAL A 272 -15.29 -25.96 7.77
CA VAL A 272 -15.04 -25.44 6.42
C VAL A 272 -14.02 -26.33 5.69
N ALA A 273 -12.90 -26.65 6.33
CA ALA A 273 -11.88 -27.54 5.76
C ALA A 273 -12.46 -28.91 5.40
N THR A 274 -13.31 -29.48 6.26
CA THR A 274 -13.97 -30.77 6.00
C THR A 274 -14.95 -30.69 4.83
N ILE A 275 -15.74 -29.61 4.74
CA ILE A 275 -16.68 -29.40 3.62
C ILE A 275 -15.91 -29.25 2.31
N VAL A 276 -14.84 -28.46 2.30
CA VAL A 276 -13.99 -28.26 1.13
C VAL A 276 -13.34 -29.58 0.71
N TRP A 277 -12.76 -30.33 1.65
CA TRP A 277 -12.19 -31.65 1.39
C TRP A 277 -13.21 -32.62 0.80
N TYR A 278 -14.38 -32.73 1.44
CA TYR A 278 -15.46 -33.60 0.97
C TYR A 278 -15.90 -33.24 -0.45
N ARG A 279 -16.08 -31.94 -0.75
CA ARG A 279 -16.43 -31.48 -2.10
C ARG A 279 -15.34 -31.77 -3.12
N ALA A 280 -14.07 -31.52 -2.79
CA ALA A 280 -12.95 -31.79 -3.67
C ALA A 280 -12.85 -33.29 -4.02
N THR A 281 -13.11 -34.18 -3.05
CA THR A 281 -13.09 -35.63 -3.26
C THR A 281 -14.27 -36.19 -4.04
N GLN A 282 -15.38 -35.45 -4.14
CA GLN A 282 -16.54 -35.83 -4.98
C GLN A 282 -16.41 -35.38 -6.44
N THR A 283 -15.55 -34.39 -6.70
CA THR A 283 -15.29 -33.86 -8.05
C THR A 283 -14.12 -34.53 -8.76
N ALA A 284 -13.41 -35.45 -8.10
CA ALA A 284 -12.34 -36.28 -8.65
C ALA A 284 -12.88 -37.67 -9.04
#